data_AF-A0A956YLD6-F1
#
_entry.id   AF-A0A956YLD6-F1
#
_cell.length_a   1.000
_cell.length_b   1.000
_cell.length_c   1.000
_cell.angle_alpha   90.00
_cell.angle_beta   90.00
_cell.angle_gamma   90.00
#
_symmetry.space_group_name_H-M   'P 1'
#
loop_
_entity.id
_entity.type
_entity.pdbx_description
1 polymer ?
#
loop_
_entity_poly.entity_id
_entity_poly.type
_entity_poly.pdbx_seq_one_letter_code
_entity_poly.pdbx_strand_id
1 'polypeptide(L)'
;MKRIMPVRKFEIGEVFNSMPFYDYQCESCGKHARLQFSYSEYGKVQPVCPHCTSQQMKRRISRVALAKSEDARLDTMMDADLSGLDENDPRSLGKFMRKMGQEAGEDMGDEFNEV
;
A
#
# COMPACT_ATOMS: atom_id res chain seq x y z
N MET A 1 17.22 -28.44 -4.61
CA MET A 1 17.70 -27.92 -3.31
C MET A 1 17.63 -26.40 -3.34
N LYS A 2 16.82 -25.75 -2.49
CA LYS A 2 16.69 -24.28 -2.44
C LYS A 2 17.96 -23.70 -1.80
N ARG A 3 18.72 -22.89 -2.53
CA ARG A 3 19.94 -22.24 -2.01
C ARG A 3 19.53 -21.17 -1.00
N ILE A 4 20.19 -21.16 0.16
CA ILE A 4 20.06 -20.12 1.20
C ILE A 4 21.06 -19.02 0.85
N MET A 5 20.62 -17.77 0.77
CA MET A 5 21.55 -16.66 0.55
C MET A 5 21.99 -15.99 1.85
N PRO A 6 23.31 -15.87 2.10
CA PRO A 6 23.80 -15.01 3.16
C PRO A 6 23.57 -13.54 2.80
N VAL A 7 23.48 -12.69 3.83
CA VAL A 7 23.42 -11.23 3.68
C VAL A 7 24.71 -10.78 2.98
N ARG A 8 24.66 -10.49 1.67
CA ARG A 8 25.85 -10.09 0.92
C ARG A 8 26.36 -8.75 1.46
N LYS A 9 27.62 -8.72 1.91
CA LYS A 9 28.35 -7.46 2.14
C LYS A 9 28.58 -6.81 0.78
N PHE A 10 28.21 -5.54 0.64
CA PHE A 10 28.47 -4.74 -0.55
C PHE A 10 30.00 -4.57 -0.72
N GLU A 11 30.58 -5.16 -1.75
CA GLU A 11 31.95 -4.88 -2.19
C GLU A 11 31.90 -3.84 -3.34
N ILE A 12 32.67 -2.77 -3.19
CA ILE A 12 32.65 -1.58 -4.06
C ILE A 12 33.38 -1.96 -5.37
N GLY A 13 32.66 -2.53 -6.33
CA GLY A 13 33.26 -2.89 -7.63
C GLY A 13 32.39 -3.72 -8.58
N GLU A 14 31.29 -4.31 -8.12
CA GLU A 14 30.39 -5.08 -8.99
C GLU A 14 29.33 -4.17 -9.63
N VAL A 15 29.25 -4.23 -10.96
CA VAL A 15 28.34 -3.51 -11.85
C VAL A 15 26.97 -3.23 -11.21
N PHE A 16 26.57 -1.94 -11.15
CA PHE A 16 25.23 -1.46 -10.81
C PHE A 16 24.17 -1.89 -11.87
N ASN A 17 24.10 -3.18 -12.18
CA ASN A 17 22.99 -3.75 -12.92
C ASN A 17 21.81 -3.87 -11.95
N SER A 18 21.12 -2.74 -11.72
CA SER A 18 19.69 -2.63 -11.38
C SER A 18 19.03 -3.79 -10.61
N MET A 19 19.66 -4.33 -9.55
CA MET A 19 19.05 -5.43 -8.79
C MET A 19 17.86 -4.89 -8.00
N PRO A 20 16.63 -5.37 -8.29
CA PRO A 20 15.44 -4.87 -7.61
C PRO A 20 15.49 -5.19 -6.11
N PHE A 21 14.97 -4.23 -5.34
CA PHE A 21 14.72 -4.42 -3.92
C PHE A 21 13.35 -5.06 -3.72
N TYR A 22 13.29 -6.00 -2.79
CA TYR A 22 12.07 -6.66 -2.38
C TYR A 22 11.89 -6.52 -0.88
N ASP A 23 10.72 -6.05 -0.47
CA ASP A 23 10.38 -5.88 0.94
C ASP A 23 9.77 -7.18 1.49
N TYR A 24 10.27 -7.60 2.66
CA TYR A 24 9.83 -8.79 3.39
C TYR A 24 9.54 -8.46 4.85
N GLN A 25 8.66 -9.23 5.46
CA GLN A 25 8.38 -9.25 6.88
C GLN A 25 8.71 -10.64 7.43
N CYS A 26 9.50 -10.69 8.51
CA CYS A 26 9.76 -11.96 9.19
C CYS A 26 8.59 -12.36 10.08
N GLU A 27 8.09 -13.58 9.94
CA GLU A 27 7.00 -14.08 10.78
C GLU A 27 7.48 -14.52 12.17
N SER A 28 8.78 -14.79 12.34
CA SER A 28 9.34 -15.19 13.64
C SER A 28 9.66 -14.02 14.57
N CYS A 29 10.17 -12.90 14.06
CA CYS A 29 10.54 -11.74 14.87
C CYS A 29 9.75 -10.46 14.56
N GLY A 30 8.85 -10.50 13.56
CA GLY A 30 8.01 -9.37 13.15
C GLY A 30 8.74 -8.24 12.41
N LYS A 31 10.08 -8.25 12.37
CA LYS A 31 10.88 -7.17 11.75
C LYS A 31 10.79 -7.19 10.23
N HIS A 32 10.83 -6.00 9.65
CA HIS A 32 10.91 -5.80 8.20
C HIS A 32 12.35 -5.85 7.71
N ALA A 33 12.58 -6.41 6.53
CA ALA A 33 13.87 -6.41 5.87
C ALA A 33 13.68 -6.15 4.37
N ARG A 34 14.57 -5.33 3.81
CA ARG A 34 14.67 -5.08 2.37
C ARG A 34 15.81 -5.93 1.82
N LEU A 35 15.49 -6.86 0.93
CA LEU A 35 16.44 -7.80 0.36
C LEU A 35 16.61 -7.53 -1.14
N GLN A 36 17.82 -7.75 -1.65
CA GLN A 36 18.11 -7.65 -3.08
C GLN A 36 18.25 -9.04 -3.68
N PHE A 37 17.54 -9.26 -4.78
CA PHE A 37 17.65 -10.47 -5.57
C PHE A 37 17.78 -10.08 -7.03
N SER A 38 18.59 -10.80 -7.78
CA SER A 38 18.57 -10.68 -9.23
C SER A 38 17.30 -11.34 -9.75
N TYR A 39 16.90 -10.99 -10.98
CA TYR A 39 15.72 -11.56 -11.60
C TYR A 39 15.79 -13.09 -11.70
N SER A 40 17.00 -13.66 -11.88
CA SER A 40 17.20 -15.10 -12.00
C SER A 40 17.12 -15.85 -10.65
N GLU A 41 17.35 -15.15 -9.54
CA GLU A 41 17.32 -15.68 -8.16
C GLU A 41 15.94 -15.56 -7.52
N TYR A 42 15.16 -14.57 -7.95
CA TYR A 42 13.80 -14.33 -7.48
C TYR A 42 12.94 -15.61 -7.61
N GLY A 43 12.35 -16.05 -6.49
CA GLY A 43 11.53 -17.26 -6.41
C GLY A 43 12.28 -18.60 -6.30
N LYS A 44 13.61 -18.62 -6.48
CA LYS A 44 14.45 -19.83 -6.34
C LYS A 44 15.18 -19.90 -5.01
N VAL A 45 15.59 -18.74 -4.50
CA VAL A 45 16.32 -18.57 -3.25
C VAL A 45 15.33 -18.38 -2.09
N GLN A 46 15.62 -18.99 -0.94
CA GLN A 46 14.85 -18.71 0.28
C GLN A 46 15.38 -17.45 0.98
N PRO A 47 14.52 -16.44 1.21
CA PRO A 47 14.89 -15.25 1.96
C PRO A 47 15.13 -15.59 3.44
N VAL A 48 16.22 -15.05 4.01
CA VAL A 48 16.58 -15.21 5.42
C VAL A 48 16.47 -13.87 6.13
N CYS A 49 15.89 -13.87 7.32
CA CYS A 49 15.80 -12.68 8.16
C CYS A 49 17.21 -12.25 8.63
N PRO A 50 17.66 -11.01 8.36
CA PRO A 50 18.97 -10.52 8.82
C PRO A 50 19.04 -10.30 10.35
N HIS A 51 17.91 -10.35 11.05
CA HIS A 51 17.85 -10.09 12.50
C HIS A 51 17.81 -11.34 13.37
N CYS A 52 17.15 -12.40 12.91
CA CYS A 52 16.96 -13.63 13.70
C CYS A 52 17.32 -14.91 12.94
N THR A 53 17.79 -14.80 11.69
CA THR A 53 18.20 -15.93 10.84
C THR A 53 17.07 -16.92 10.49
N SER A 54 15.82 -16.60 10.86
CA SER A 54 14.65 -17.39 10.44
C SER A 54 14.45 -17.33 8.92
N GLN A 55 13.99 -18.45 8.35
CA GLN A 55 13.59 -18.57 6.94
C GLN A 55 12.10 -18.26 6.73
N GLN A 56 11.35 -18.04 7.82
CA GLN A 56 9.92 -17.69 7.79
C GLN A 56 9.77 -16.20 7.44
N MET A 57 9.84 -15.92 6.14
CA MET A 57 9.84 -14.58 5.57
C MET A 57 8.69 -14.46 4.58
N LYS A 58 7.78 -13.52 4.84
CA LYS A 58 6.62 -13.23 3.99
C LYS A 58 6.90 -11.99 3.14
N ARG A 59 6.66 -12.09 1.83
CA ARG A 59 6.80 -10.94 0.93
C ARG A 59 5.73 -9.89 1.25
N ARG A 60 6.14 -8.63 1.35
CA ARG A 60 5.24 -7.49 1.54
C ARG A 60 5.29 -6.62 0.30
N ILE A 61 4.14 -6.46 -0.36
CA ILE A 61 3.98 -5.54 -1.47
C ILE A 61 3.49 -4.22 -0.88
N SER A 62 4.21 -3.13 -1.15
CA SER A 62 3.82 -1.80 -0.69
C SER A 62 2.50 -1.37 -1.32
N ARG A 63 1.73 -0.56 -0.59
CA ARG A 63 0.50 0.04 -1.13
C ARG A 63 0.85 0.87 -2.36
N VAL A 64 0.12 0.66 -3.45
CA VAL A 64 0.24 1.43 -4.69
C VAL A 64 -0.95 2.36 -4.82
N ALA A 65 -0.72 3.57 -5.33
CA ALA A 65 -1.78 4.48 -5.75
C ALA A 65 -1.97 4.32 -7.26
N LEU A 66 -3.20 4.10 -7.70
CA LEU A 66 -3.55 4.05 -9.12
C LEU A 66 -4.19 5.38 -9.49
N ALA A 67 -3.66 6.03 -10.55
CA ALA A 67 -4.33 7.19 -11.12
C ALA A 67 -5.66 6.71 -11.75
N LYS A 68 -6.76 7.32 -11.32
CA LYS A 68 -8.09 7.09 -11.89
C LYS A 68 -8.46 8.29 -12.76
N SER A 69 -9.25 8.07 -13.82
CA SER A 69 -9.90 9.18 -14.52
C SER A 69 -10.89 9.87 -13.60
N GLU A 70 -11.21 11.12 -13.88
CA GLU A 70 -12.17 11.90 -13.10
C GLU A 70 -13.55 11.21 -13.06
N ASP A 71 -14.01 10.66 -14.19
CA ASP A 71 -15.27 9.88 -14.23
C ASP A 71 -15.24 8.67 -13.29
N ALA A 72 -14.13 7.91 -13.28
CA ALA A 72 -14.00 6.73 -12.42
C ALA A 72 -13.84 7.10 -10.93
N ARG A 73 -13.35 8.32 -10.63
CA ARG A 73 -13.32 8.86 -9.27
C ARG A 73 -14.74 9.19 -8.81
N LEU A 74 -15.49 9.93 -9.62
CA LEU A 74 -16.88 10.31 -9.34
C LEU A 74 -17.77 9.08 -9.14
N ASP A 75 -17.67 8.08 -10.02
CA ASP A 75 -18.45 6.85 -9.93
C ASP A 75 -18.16 6.05 -8.64
N THR A 76 -16.87 5.93 -8.27
CA THR A 76 -16.49 5.28 -7.00
C THR A 76 -17.02 6.03 -5.78
N MET A 77 -17.07 7.37 -5.84
CA MET A 77 -17.60 8.20 -4.76
C MET A 77 -19.10 8.03 -4.62
N MET A 78 -19.83 8.09 -5.74
CA MET A 78 -21.29 7.94 -5.74
C MET A 78 -21.68 6.56 -5.19
N ASP A 79 -21.02 5.48 -5.59
CA ASP A 79 -21.33 4.12 -5.11
C ASP A 79 -21.01 3.92 -3.61
N ALA A 80 -19.84 4.40 -3.16
CA ALA A 80 -19.41 4.23 -1.78
C ALA A 80 -20.19 5.09 -0.79
N ASP A 81 -20.63 6.29 -1.20
CA ASP A 81 -21.42 7.15 -0.33
C ASP A 81 -22.91 6.79 -0.35
N LEU A 82 -23.53 6.57 -1.52
CA LEU A 82 -24.95 6.21 -1.61
C LEU A 82 -25.28 4.89 -0.89
N SER A 83 -24.35 3.94 -0.86
CA SER A 83 -24.54 2.66 -0.15
C SER A 83 -24.58 2.78 1.38
N GLY A 84 -24.12 3.91 1.94
CA GLY A 84 -24.13 4.19 3.37
C GLY A 84 -25.12 5.28 3.82
N LEU A 85 -25.92 5.83 2.90
CA LEU A 85 -26.89 6.88 3.23
C LEU A 85 -28.18 6.29 3.81
N ASP A 86 -28.54 6.75 5.01
CA ASP A 86 -29.90 6.63 5.50
C ASP A 86 -30.68 7.88 5.09
N GLU A 87 -31.53 7.74 4.06
CA GLU A 87 -32.35 8.82 3.50
C GLU A 87 -33.34 9.44 4.52
N ASN A 88 -33.59 8.76 5.63
CA ASN A 88 -34.50 9.21 6.69
C ASN A 88 -33.78 9.99 7.81
N ASP A 89 -32.45 10.06 7.80
CA ASP A 89 -31.65 10.76 8.80
C ASP A 89 -31.03 12.06 8.23
N PRO A 90 -31.48 13.25 8.68
CA PRO A 90 -30.97 14.53 8.19
C PRO A 90 -29.46 14.72 8.42
N ARG A 91 -28.87 14.02 9.41
CA ARG A 91 -27.42 14.08 9.67
C ARG A 91 -26.61 13.31 8.66
N SER A 92 -27.15 12.20 8.16
CA SER A 92 -26.51 11.38 7.14
C SER A 92 -26.49 12.09 5.78
N LEU A 93 -27.57 12.81 5.46
CA LEU A 93 -27.61 13.70 4.29
C LEU A 93 -26.64 14.88 4.41
N GLY A 94 -26.54 15.51 5.59
CA GLY A 94 -25.59 16.59 5.84
C GLY A 94 -24.13 16.17 5.68
N LYS A 95 -23.75 14.97 6.15
CA LYS A 95 -22.40 14.41 5.98
C LYS A 95 -22.06 14.14 4.51
N PHE A 96 -23.04 13.64 3.75
CA PHE A 96 -22.90 13.42 2.31
C PHE A 96 -22.61 14.73 1.57
N MET A 97 -23.41 15.77 1.83
CA MET A 97 -23.26 17.08 1.20
C MET A 97 -21.90 17.72 1.51
N ARG A 98 -21.42 17.66 2.76
CA ARG A 98 -20.09 18.19 3.13
C ARG A 98 -18.95 17.46 2.41
N LYS A 99 -19.04 16.13 2.31
CA LYS A 99 -18.02 15.31 1.65
C LYS A 99 -18.00 15.55 0.13
N MET A 100 -19.17 15.73 -0.48
CA MET A 100 -19.29 16.08 -1.89
C MET A 100 -18.69 17.45 -2.22
N GLY A 101 -18.93 18.47 -1.37
CA GLY A 101 -18.34 19.81 -1.53
C GLY A 101 -16.81 19.81 -1.44
N GLN A 102 -16.23 19.11 -0.45
CA GLN A 102 -14.77 19.02 -0.27
C GLN A 102 -14.05 18.41 -1.49
N GLU A 103 -14.64 17.42 -2.12
CA GLU A 103 -14.05 16.73 -3.28
C GLU A 103 -14.39 17.43 -4.62
N ALA A 104 -15.51 18.16 -4.71
CA ALA A 104 -15.82 19.05 -5.85
C ALA A 104 -15.00 20.35 -5.84
N GLY A 105 -14.27 20.63 -4.76
CA GLY A 105 -13.51 21.86 -4.58
C GLY A 105 -14.38 23.09 -4.30
N GLU A 106 -15.65 22.87 -3.99
CA GLU A 106 -16.62 23.91 -3.64
C GLU A 106 -16.83 23.92 -2.12
N ASP A 107 -16.34 24.97 -1.46
CA ASP A 107 -16.62 25.19 -0.06
C ASP A 107 -18.08 25.63 0.09
N MET A 108 -18.96 24.69 0.44
CA MET A 108 -20.42 24.91 0.51
C MET A 108 -20.85 25.84 1.66
N GLY A 109 -19.90 26.41 2.42
CA GLY A 109 -20.16 27.43 3.43
C GLY A 109 -20.64 26.86 4.78
N ASP A 110 -20.46 27.64 5.84
CA ASP A 110 -20.72 27.25 7.23
C ASP A 110 -22.20 26.92 7.55
N GLU A 111 -23.14 27.22 6.66
CA GLU A 111 -24.56 26.86 6.84
C GLU A 111 -24.77 25.34 6.90
N PHE A 112 -23.91 24.55 6.26
CA PHE A 112 -23.98 23.09 6.32
C PHE A 112 -23.33 22.51 7.58
N ASN A 113 -22.61 23.32 8.39
CA ASN A 113 -21.93 22.87 9.60
C ASN A 113 -22.86 22.66 10.82
N GLU A 114 -24.11 23.16 10.76
CA GLU A 114 -25.06 23.16 11.87
C GLU A 114 -26.18 22.10 11.70
N VAL A 115 -25.84 20.79 11.84
CA VAL A 115 -26.79 19.66 12.03
C VAL A 115 -26.15 18.50 12.82
#